data_AF-A0A7S2R3D7-F1
#
_entry.id   AF-A0A7S2R3D7-F1
#
_cell.length_a   1.000
_cell.length_b   1.000
_cell.length_c   1.000
_cell.angle_alpha   90.00
_cell.angle_beta   90.00
_cell.angle_gamma   90.00
#
_symmetry.space_group_name_H-M   'P 1'
#
loop_
_entity.id
_entity.type
_entity.pdbx_description
1 polymer ?
#
loop_
_entity_poly.entity_id
_entity_poly.type
_entity_poly.pdbx_seq_one_letter_code
_entity_poly.pdbx_strand_id
1 'polypeptide(L)'
;PPSQADKLLHCAAGLPVYQLQARIEVEAHRAGPARARAAAVEQDSECVLVVTASLVRPPGSGGGKSRASRRVFAPKFHKPKEYGWWLVLGASDGELLALKRITSPAAGPTRLSFAAPEDPGHAELTLWLVSDCIRGLDQRTTVPLEVLEVETAVAKVLPLDGDD
;
A
#
# COMPACT_ATOMS: atom_id res chain seq x y z
N PRO A 1 33.91 -20.69 17.71
CA PRO A 1 33.14 -20.11 16.57
C PRO A 1 31.65 -20.18 16.91
N PRO A 2 30.82 -19.21 16.49
CA PRO A 2 29.38 -19.26 16.76
C PRO A 2 28.76 -20.50 16.09
N SER A 3 27.80 -21.13 16.77
CA SER A 3 27.08 -22.29 16.25
C SER A 3 26.22 -21.90 15.05
N GLN A 4 25.74 -22.88 14.29
CA GLN A 4 24.79 -22.63 13.21
C GLN A 4 23.49 -22.00 13.75
N ALA A 5 23.05 -22.41 14.94
CA ALA A 5 21.88 -21.84 15.60
C ALA A 5 22.10 -20.35 15.93
N ASP A 6 23.25 -19.97 16.47
CA ASP A 6 23.56 -18.58 16.80
C ASP A 6 23.52 -17.68 15.55
N LYS A 7 24.02 -18.19 14.41
CA LYS A 7 23.97 -17.46 13.13
C LYS A 7 22.54 -17.28 12.63
N LEU A 8 21.69 -18.30 12.76
CA LEU A 8 20.28 -18.23 12.38
C LEU A 8 19.50 -17.25 13.26
N LEU A 9 19.68 -17.34 14.58
CA LEU A 9 19.09 -16.41 15.54
C LEU A 9 19.49 -14.96 15.25
N HIS A 10 20.78 -14.72 14.99
CA HIS A 10 21.28 -13.40 14.62
C HIS A 10 20.63 -12.87 13.33
N CYS A 11 20.47 -13.70 12.30
CA CYS A 11 19.81 -13.31 11.06
C CYS A 11 18.32 -13.03 11.28
N ALA A 12 17.61 -13.88 12.02
CA ALA A 12 16.20 -13.74 12.32
C ALA A 12 15.89 -12.47 13.12
N ALA A 13 16.72 -12.16 14.12
CA ALA A 13 16.59 -10.94 14.91
C ALA A 13 16.82 -9.65 14.10
N GLY A 14 17.50 -9.75 12.95
CA GLY A 14 17.78 -8.64 12.04
C GLY A 14 16.77 -8.46 10.91
N LEU A 15 15.71 -9.28 10.85
CA LEU A 15 14.73 -9.20 9.77
C LEU A 15 13.90 -7.91 9.85
N PRO A 16 13.79 -7.14 8.76
CA PRO A 16 12.98 -5.94 8.71
C PRO A 16 11.50 -6.27 8.53
N VAL A 17 10.79 -6.44 9.64
CA VAL A 17 9.32 -6.60 9.66
C VAL A 17 8.67 -5.23 9.80
N TYR A 18 7.67 -4.93 8.97
CA TYR A 18 7.01 -3.62 8.96
C TYR A 18 5.54 -3.70 9.34
N GLN A 19 5.07 -2.75 10.13
CA GLN A 19 3.65 -2.47 10.28
C GLN A 19 3.28 -1.36 9.29
N LEU A 20 2.22 -1.57 8.52
CA LEU A 20 1.73 -0.60 7.53
C LEU A 20 0.50 0.13 8.05
N GLN A 21 0.42 1.40 7.69
CA GLN A 21 -0.78 2.20 7.73
C GLN A 21 -0.98 2.80 6.35
N ALA A 22 -2.19 2.65 5.81
CA ALA A 22 -2.56 3.15 4.51
C ALA A 22 -3.77 4.08 4.66
N ARG A 23 -3.75 5.22 3.97
CA ARG A 23 -4.86 6.17 3.92
C ARG A 23 -4.95 6.77 2.53
N ILE A 24 -6.16 6.98 2.04
CA ILE A 24 -6.39 7.68 0.78
C ILE A 24 -6.50 9.18 1.10
N GLU A 25 -5.78 10.01 0.36
CA GLU A 25 -5.96 11.46 0.43
C GLU A 25 -7.23 11.83 -0.32
N VAL A 26 -8.17 12.46 0.38
CA VAL A 26 -9.43 12.96 -0.18
C VAL A 26 -9.36 14.48 -0.16
N GLU A 27 -9.66 15.13 -1.28
CA GLU A 27 -9.80 16.59 -1.31
C GLU A 27 -11.00 17.02 -0.45
N ALA A 28 -10.81 18.04 0.38
CA ALA A 28 -11.78 18.45 1.41
C ALA A 28 -13.18 18.82 0.87
N HIS A 29 -13.29 19.20 -0.41
CA HIS A 29 -14.57 19.55 -1.04
C HIS A 29 -15.43 18.34 -1.43
N ARG A 30 -14.87 17.12 -1.37
CA ARG A 30 -15.54 15.85 -1.71
C ARG A 30 -15.56 14.87 -0.54
N ALA A 31 -15.14 15.31 0.64
CA ALA A 31 -15.14 14.47 1.83
C ALA A 31 -16.59 14.11 2.21
N GLY A 32 -16.92 12.82 2.11
CA GLY A 32 -18.13 12.25 2.71
C GLY A 32 -18.19 12.52 4.22
N PRO A 33 -19.31 12.19 4.90
CA PRO A 33 -19.50 12.51 6.31
C PRO A 33 -18.31 12.00 7.14
N ALA A 34 -17.76 12.86 8.00
CA ALA A 34 -16.52 12.69 8.79
C ALA A 34 -16.46 11.44 9.71
N ARG A 35 -17.48 10.58 9.67
CA ARG A 35 -17.65 9.33 10.40
C ARG A 35 -17.41 8.07 9.55
N ALA A 36 -17.17 8.20 8.25
CA ALA A 36 -16.96 7.07 7.36
C ALA A 36 -15.66 6.31 7.71
N ARG A 37 -15.75 4.98 7.73
CA ARG A 37 -14.60 4.08 7.94
C ARG A 37 -13.74 3.90 6.67
N ALA A 38 -14.24 4.37 5.53
CA ALA A 38 -13.63 4.33 4.21
C ALA A 38 -13.51 5.75 3.65
N ALA A 39 -12.51 5.97 2.80
CA ALA A 39 -12.45 7.19 2.00
C ALA A 39 -13.52 7.14 0.91
N ALA A 40 -14.18 8.25 0.62
CA ALA A 40 -15.13 8.36 -0.48
C ALA A 40 -14.51 9.16 -1.63
N VAL A 41 -14.53 8.60 -2.83
CA VAL A 41 -13.93 9.19 -4.05
C VAL A 41 -14.91 9.02 -5.21
N GLU A 42 -14.86 9.92 -6.20
CA GLU A 42 -15.68 9.78 -7.40
C GLU A 42 -15.15 8.64 -8.28
N GLN A 43 -16.04 7.98 -9.02
CA GLN A 43 -15.67 7.06 -10.08
C GLN A 43 -14.62 7.68 -11.02
N ASP A 44 -13.64 6.88 -11.45
CA ASP A 44 -12.56 7.25 -12.37
C ASP A 44 -11.69 8.45 -11.94
N SER A 45 -11.83 8.91 -10.68
CA SER A 45 -11.04 10.03 -10.18
C SER A 45 -9.62 9.60 -9.82
N GLU A 46 -8.65 10.48 -10.09
CA GLU A 46 -7.27 10.24 -9.69
C GLU A 46 -7.14 10.36 -8.16
N CYS A 47 -6.69 9.27 -7.54
CA CYS A 47 -6.56 9.13 -6.11
C CYS A 47 -5.09 8.97 -5.71
N VAL A 48 -4.77 9.37 -4.47
CA VAL A 48 -3.44 9.16 -3.89
C VAL A 48 -3.55 8.33 -2.63
N LEU A 49 -2.97 7.13 -2.65
CA LEU A 49 -2.76 6.32 -1.46
C LEU A 49 -1.45 6.71 -0.80
N VAL A 50 -1.52 7.09 0.48
CA VAL A 50 -0.36 7.36 1.33
C VAL A 50 -0.13 6.18 2.25
N VAL A 51 1.04 5.55 2.08
CA VAL A 51 1.48 4.40 2.87
C VAL A 51 2.58 4.84 3.82
N THR A 52 2.39 4.62 5.11
CA THR A 52 3.41 4.82 6.15
C THR A 52 3.79 3.45 6.71
N ALA A 53 5.08 3.15 6.75
CA ALA A 53 5.59 1.93 7.36
C ALA A 53 6.38 2.24 8.64
N SER A 54 6.20 1.44 9.68
CA SER A 54 7.01 1.47 10.89
C SER A 54 7.70 0.12 11.09
N LEU A 55 8.99 0.14 11.45
CA LEU A 55 9.73 -1.08 11.71
C LEU A 55 9.27 -1.67 13.05
N VAL A 56 8.78 -2.91 13.01
CA VAL A 56 8.43 -3.69 14.20
C VAL A 56 9.70 -4.31 14.77
N ARG A 57 9.93 -4.11 16.06
CA ARG A 57 11.06 -4.71 16.77
C ARG A 57 10.57 -5.81 17.71
N PRO A 58 11.21 -6.98 17.74
CA PRO A 58 10.90 -8.00 18.72
C PRO A 58 11.12 -7.48 20.15
N PRO A 59 10.23 -7.82 21.11
CA PRO A 59 10.48 -7.54 22.51
C PRO A 59 11.77 -8.23 22.97
N GLY A 60 12.64 -7.50 23.68
CA GLY A 60 13.94 -8.02 24.15
C GLY A 60 15.14 -7.71 23.24
N SER A 61 14.96 -7.08 22.08
CA SER A 61 16.10 -6.52 21.33
C SER A 61 16.67 -5.32 22.12
N GLY A 62 17.80 -5.50 22.79
CA GLY A 62 18.43 -4.47 23.62
C GLY A 62 18.51 -3.10 22.93
N GLY A 63 18.22 -2.03 23.67
CA GLY A 63 17.97 -0.65 23.24
C GLY A 63 19.13 0.11 22.59
N GLY A 64 19.97 -0.56 21.79
CA GLY A 64 20.87 0.13 20.87
C GLY A 64 20.07 0.73 19.71
N LYS A 65 20.38 1.97 19.32
CA LYS A 65 19.91 2.61 18.07
C LYS A 65 20.50 1.92 16.82
N SER A 66 20.59 0.59 16.81
CA SER A 66 20.99 -0.16 15.63
C SER A 66 19.84 -0.08 14.64
N ARG A 67 20.03 0.67 13.55
CA ARG A 67 19.16 0.58 12.38
C ARG A 67 19.13 -0.89 11.96
N ALA A 68 17.96 -1.43 11.61
CA ALA A 68 17.90 -2.74 10.97
C ALA A 68 18.96 -2.77 9.85
N SER A 69 19.77 -3.83 9.82
CA SER A 69 20.80 -3.97 8.80
C SER A 69 20.15 -3.82 7.44
N ARG A 70 20.64 -2.91 6.59
CA ARG A 70 20.17 -2.79 5.22
C ARG A 70 20.59 -3.98 4.37
N ARG A 71 21.61 -4.74 4.80
CA ARG A 71 22.11 -5.91 4.09
C ARG A 71 21.30 -7.15 4.42
N VAL A 72 20.96 -7.87 3.36
CA VAL A 72 20.32 -9.18 3.39
C VAL A 72 21.38 -10.24 3.63
N PHE A 73 21.11 -11.18 4.54
CA PHE A 73 21.92 -12.38 4.66
C PHE A 73 21.58 -13.36 3.53
N ALA A 74 22.32 -13.27 2.42
CA ALA A 74 22.14 -14.10 1.24
C ALA A 74 23.48 -14.77 0.83
N PRO A 75 23.94 -15.81 1.54
CA PRO A 75 25.28 -16.39 1.35
C PRO A 75 25.48 -17.07 -0.02
N LYS A 76 24.39 -17.43 -0.70
CA LYS A 76 24.41 -18.03 -2.04
C LYS A 76 24.24 -16.99 -3.16
N PHE A 77 24.10 -15.70 -2.82
CA PHE A 77 24.00 -14.63 -3.81
C PHE A 77 25.40 -14.06 -4.07
N HIS A 78 25.78 -13.96 -5.34
CA HIS A 78 27.14 -13.65 -5.78
C HIS A 78 27.62 -12.21 -5.49
N LYS A 79 26.72 -11.33 -5.02
CA LYS A 79 27.00 -9.92 -4.69
C LYS A 79 26.38 -9.55 -3.35
N PRO A 80 26.84 -8.48 -2.68
CA PRO A 80 26.09 -7.89 -1.58
C PRO A 80 24.68 -7.51 -2.03
N LYS A 81 23.67 -7.83 -1.21
CA LYS A 81 22.27 -7.50 -1.46
C LYS A 81 21.75 -6.64 -0.32
N GLU A 82 21.02 -5.59 -0.67
CA GLU A 82 20.22 -4.80 0.27
C GLU A 82 18.75 -5.19 0.19
N TYR A 83 18.02 -4.96 1.28
CA TYR A 83 16.58 -5.19 1.31
C TYR A 83 15.88 -4.27 0.30
N GLY A 84 15.06 -4.86 -0.57
CA GLY A 84 14.20 -4.15 -1.50
C GLY A 84 12.76 -4.60 -1.34
N TRP A 85 11.84 -3.68 -1.59
CA TRP A 85 10.41 -3.90 -1.44
C TRP A 85 9.62 -3.34 -2.62
N TRP A 86 8.46 -3.93 -2.86
CA TRP A 86 7.44 -3.41 -3.75
C TRP A 86 6.18 -3.11 -2.95
N LEU A 87 5.61 -1.92 -3.14
CA LEU A 87 4.22 -1.67 -2.81
C LEU A 87 3.38 -1.96 -4.04
N VAL A 88 2.40 -2.84 -3.89
CA VAL A 88 1.49 -3.27 -4.95
C VAL A 88 0.07 -2.98 -4.48
N LEU A 89 -0.66 -2.12 -5.18
CA LEU A 89 -2.08 -1.87 -4.94
C LEU A 89 -2.87 -2.54 -6.04
N GLY A 90 -3.84 -3.38 -5.68
CA GLY A 90 -4.74 -4.00 -6.63
C GLY A 90 -6.21 -3.91 -6.22
N ALA A 91 -7.09 -4.03 -7.20
CA ALA A 91 -8.53 -4.13 -7.03
C ALA A 91 -8.96 -5.58 -6.70
N SER A 92 -10.24 -5.76 -6.40
CA SER A 92 -10.83 -7.05 -6.02
C SER A 92 -10.93 -8.03 -7.20
N ASP A 93 -11.02 -7.52 -8.43
CA ASP A 93 -11.07 -8.28 -9.68
C ASP A 93 -9.68 -8.78 -10.16
N GLY A 94 -8.61 -8.33 -9.50
CA GLY A 94 -7.23 -8.66 -9.83
C GLY A 94 -6.51 -7.62 -10.68
N GLU A 95 -7.12 -6.46 -10.96
CA GLU A 95 -6.46 -5.35 -11.63
C GLU A 95 -5.32 -4.76 -10.76
N LEU A 96 -4.21 -4.41 -11.41
CA LEU A 96 -3.08 -3.71 -10.79
C LEU A 96 -3.29 -2.19 -10.89
N LEU A 97 -3.69 -1.57 -9.78
CA LEU A 97 -3.96 -0.14 -9.70
C LEU A 97 -2.70 0.72 -9.57
N ALA A 98 -1.71 0.26 -8.80
CA ALA A 98 -0.43 0.95 -8.66
C ALA A 98 0.71 0.03 -8.24
N LEU A 99 1.93 0.33 -8.70
CA LEU A 99 3.14 -0.41 -8.34
C LEU A 99 4.31 0.57 -8.09
N LYS A 100 5.01 0.41 -6.96
CA LYS A 100 6.19 1.22 -6.64
C LYS A 100 7.26 0.44 -5.91
N ARG A 101 8.49 0.55 -6.40
CA ARG A 101 9.67 0.01 -5.71
C ARG A 101 10.15 0.96 -4.62
N ILE A 102 10.42 0.43 -3.42
CA ILE A 102 10.99 1.17 -2.30
C ILE A 102 12.13 0.39 -1.64
N THR A 103 13.14 1.11 -1.13
CA THR A 103 14.32 0.51 -0.47
C THR A 103 14.33 0.74 1.04
N SER A 104 13.52 1.67 1.54
CA SER A 104 13.45 1.98 2.97
C SER A 104 12.02 2.38 3.36
N PRO A 105 11.11 1.40 3.56
CA PRO A 105 9.71 1.67 3.86
C PRO A 105 9.48 2.64 5.02
N ALA A 106 10.31 2.55 6.07
CA ALA A 106 10.21 3.40 7.27
C ALA A 106 10.97 4.74 7.17
N ALA A 107 11.42 5.16 5.99
CA ALA A 107 12.06 6.47 5.83
C ALA A 107 11.06 7.64 5.82
N GLY A 108 9.81 7.37 5.46
CA GLY A 108 8.77 8.39 5.36
C GLY A 108 7.54 7.85 4.60
N PRO A 109 6.49 8.68 4.46
CA PRO A 109 5.30 8.30 3.73
C PRO A 109 5.63 8.08 2.24
N THR A 110 5.11 6.99 1.68
CA THR A 110 5.19 6.68 0.26
C THR A 110 3.83 6.92 -0.39
N ARG A 111 3.80 7.74 -1.44
CA ARG A 111 2.61 8.03 -2.26
C ARG A 111 2.53 7.08 -3.46
N LEU A 112 1.33 6.53 -3.71
CA LEU A 112 0.93 5.80 -4.91
C LEU A 112 -0.26 6.53 -5.53
N SER A 113 -0.16 6.90 -6.80
CA SER A 113 -1.29 7.42 -7.58
C SER A 113 -2.00 6.26 -8.27
N PHE A 114 -3.33 6.28 -8.29
CA PHE A 114 -4.17 5.28 -8.95
C PHE A 114 -5.50 5.91 -9.38
N ALA A 115 -6.21 5.31 -10.35
CA ALA A 115 -7.58 5.67 -10.68
C ALA A 115 -8.55 4.92 -9.76
N ALA A 116 -9.59 5.60 -9.26
CA ALA A 116 -10.67 4.94 -8.55
C ALA A 116 -11.33 3.87 -9.45
N PRO A 117 -11.79 2.73 -8.89
CA PRO A 117 -12.50 1.71 -9.67
C PRO A 117 -13.71 2.27 -10.42
N GLU A 118 -14.04 1.65 -11.56
CA GLU A 118 -15.18 2.05 -12.40
C GLU A 118 -16.53 1.76 -11.73
N ASP A 119 -16.64 0.65 -10.98
CA ASP A 119 -17.92 0.28 -10.37
C ASP A 119 -18.22 1.09 -9.10
N PRO A 120 -19.36 1.82 -9.04
CA PRO A 120 -19.77 2.54 -7.83
C PRO A 120 -20.06 1.60 -6.65
N GLY A 121 -19.90 2.13 -5.44
CA GLY A 121 -20.21 1.47 -4.17
C GLY A 121 -18.98 1.06 -3.36
N HIS A 122 -19.16 0.07 -2.47
CA HIS A 122 -18.12 -0.42 -1.58
C HIS A 122 -17.06 -1.23 -2.34
N ALA A 123 -15.82 -0.74 -2.35
CA ALA A 123 -14.66 -1.41 -2.90
C ALA A 123 -13.63 -1.79 -1.82
N GLU A 124 -13.05 -2.98 -1.93
CA GLU A 124 -11.95 -3.44 -1.07
C GLU A 124 -10.66 -3.55 -1.88
N LEU A 125 -9.79 -2.54 -1.76
CA LEU A 125 -8.48 -2.58 -2.38
C LEU A 125 -7.52 -3.41 -1.54
N THR A 126 -6.55 -4.04 -2.20
CA THR A 126 -5.52 -4.84 -1.54
C THR A 126 -4.16 -4.20 -1.72
N LEU A 127 -3.55 -3.77 -0.61
CA LEU A 127 -2.16 -3.29 -0.57
C LEU A 127 -1.23 -4.43 -0.13
N TRP A 128 -0.23 -4.73 -0.96
CA TRP A 128 0.87 -5.62 -0.65
C TRP A 128 2.16 -4.85 -0.41
N LEU A 129 2.94 -5.29 0.57
CA LEU A 129 4.36 -5.00 0.67
C LEU A 129 5.10 -6.32 0.41
N VAL A 130 5.81 -6.39 -0.71
CA VAL A 130 6.45 -7.61 -1.22
C VAL A 130 7.96 -7.46 -1.16
N SER A 131 8.65 -8.41 -0.55
CA SER A 131 10.11 -8.46 -0.50
C SER A 131 10.70 -8.95 -1.82
N ASP A 132 11.75 -8.29 -2.30
CA ASP A 132 12.49 -8.75 -3.49
C ASP A 132 13.62 -9.75 -3.16
N CYS A 133 13.79 -10.11 -1.88
CA CYS A 133 15.02 -10.78 -1.41
C CYS A 133 14.82 -11.88 -0.37
N ILE A 134 13.80 -11.80 0.48
CA ILE A 134 13.53 -12.82 1.51
C ILE A 134 12.09 -13.31 1.35
N ARG A 135 11.94 -14.63 1.21
CA ARG A 135 10.63 -15.27 1.18
C ARG A 135 9.99 -15.24 2.57
N GLY A 136 8.68 -14.99 2.62
CA GLY A 136 7.90 -14.99 3.85
C GLY A 136 7.90 -13.67 4.61
N LEU A 137 8.48 -12.61 4.05
CA LEU A 137 8.33 -11.23 4.56
C LEU A 137 7.21 -10.44 3.86
N ASP A 138 6.52 -11.05 2.92
CA ASP A 138 5.43 -10.41 2.19
C ASP A 138 4.22 -10.25 3.12
N GLN A 139 3.53 -9.12 3.00
CA GLN A 139 2.35 -8.83 3.80
C GLN A 139 1.26 -8.15 2.98
N ARG A 140 0.02 -8.38 3.41
CA ARG A 140 -1.20 -7.86 2.78
C ARG A 140 -1.99 -7.01 3.78
N THR A 141 -2.60 -5.94 3.31
CA THR A 141 -3.50 -5.09 4.10
C THR A 141 -4.66 -4.64 3.23
N THR A 142 -5.89 -4.76 3.74
CA THR A 142 -7.10 -4.28 3.07
C THR A 142 -7.23 -2.77 3.25
N VAL A 143 -7.56 -2.07 2.16
CA VAL A 143 -7.82 -0.63 2.14
C VAL A 143 -9.25 -0.42 1.66
N PRO A 144 -10.18 -0.04 2.56
CA PRO A 144 -11.57 0.17 2.20
C PRO A 144 -11.74 1.50 1.44
N LEU A 145 -12.55 1.48 0.38
CA LEU A 145 -12.87 2.62 -0.47
C LEU A 145 -14.36 2.64 -0.77
N GLU A 146 -14.95 3.83 -0.76
CA GLU A 146 -16.29 4.10 -1.26
C GLU A 146 -16.17 4.83 -2.60
N VAL A 147 -16.71 4.23 -3.66
CA VAL A 147 -16.75 4.85 -4.99
C VAL A 147 -18.12 5.49 -5.18
N LEU A 148 -18.15 6.80 -5.36
CA LEU A 148 -19.35 7.59 -5.58
C LEU A 148 -19.66 7.63 -7.07
N GLU A 149 -20.90 7.31 -7.42
CA GLU A 149 -21.41 7.47 -8.78
C GLU A 149 -21.36 8.95 -9.17
N VAL A 150 -20.83 9.22 -10.36
CA VAL A 150 -20.86 10.57 -10.93
C VAL A 150 -22.20 10.72 -11.65
N GLU A 151 -23.10 11.56 -11.13
CA GLU A 151 -24.31 11.95 -11.87
C GLU A 151 -23.89 12.73 -13.13
N THR A 152 -23.68 12.03 -14.24
CA THR A 152 -23.61 12.69 -15.54
C THR A 152 -24.99 13.30 -15.82
N ALA A 153 -25.06 14.62 -15.84
CA ALA A 153 -26.22 15.34 -16.34
C ALA A 153 -26.41 14.97 -17.81
N VAL A 154 -27.23 13.94 -18.06
CA VAL A 154 -27.70 13.65 -19.41
C VAL A 154 -28.51 14.87 -19.79
N ALA A 155 -27.97 15.70 -20.70
CA ALA A 155 -28.70 16.80 -21.28
C ALA A 155 -30.00 16.21 -21.83
N LYS A 156 -31.10 16.48 -21.15
CA LYS A 156 -32.44 16.06 -21.55
C LYS A 156 -32.69 16.78 -22.87
N VAL A 157 -32.45 16.10 -23.99
CA VAL A 157 -32.85 16.57 -25.31
C VAL A 157 -34.37 16.59 -25.25
N LEU A 158 -34.92 17.76 -24.92
CA LEU A 158 -36.34 18.00 -25.03
C LEU A 158 -36.69 17.75 -26.50
N PRO A 159 -37.66 16.88 -26.81
CA PRO A 159 -38.18 16.82 -28.17
C PRO A 159 -38.69 18.22 -28.49
N LEU A 160 -38.11 18.82 -29.52
CA LEU A 160 -38.62 20.06 -30.08
C LEU A 160 -40.05 19.77 -30.52
N ASP A 161 -41.00 20.44 -29.88
CA ASP A 161 -42.40 20.42 -30.28
C ASP A 161 -42.46 20.73 -31.78
N GLY A 162 -42.85 19.72 -32.56
CA GLY A 162 -43.11 19.86 -33.98
C GLY A 162 -44.48 20.49 -34.16
N ASP A 163 -44.50 21.77 -34.50
CA ASP A 163 -45.58 22.40 -35.27
C ASP A 163 -45.73 21.64 -36.61
N ASP A 164 -46.86 20.92 -36.79
CA ASP A 164 -47.79 21.04 -37.93
C ASP A 164 -49.11 20.29 -37.63
#